data_AF-A0A1E7F647-F1
#
_entry.id   AF-A0A1E7F647-F1
#
_cell.length_a   1.000
_cell.length_b   1.000
_cell.length_c   1.000
_cell.angle_alpha   90.00
_cell.angle_beta   90.00
_cell.angle_gamma   90.00
#
_symmetry.space_group_name_H-M   'P 1'
#
loop_
_entity.id
_entity.type
_entity.pdbx_description
1 polymer ?
#
loop_
_entity_poly.entity_id
_entity_poly.type
_entity_poly.pdbx_seq_one_letter_code
_entity_poly.pdbx_strand_id
1 'polypeptide(L)'
;MLKLTLFYIVVRVAIACNALQVVSFQLNNNDFHLKSNKLILLRRRPADLLTTATLCATTEVSASETEQKEETTLTLQGVTTASSNPVPKVSDDELSEFFRTLSYRNLLITGGGERPCSEIEVTPDILDDWKRKCRILGAIEPNENDSILSIVSPGIQFPGLKVESVGMVGIKFIDEQQPPRYEFVLLSNDQNASGVAPAVWIFNKLTGNNDKNDGKDNNSKLKSLSTVTYQELVLKEGEEDNGGNNNIVFQTKSYLSIGITFPKFLLKILPGDKETIEKRGGISIVKTLDKDLVQSMEAFEKAYLNKF
;
A
#
# COMPACT_ATOMS: atom_id res chain seq x y z
N MET A 1 32.21 7.76 -14.88
CA MET A 1 31.09 8.54 -14.31
C MET A 1 29.73 8.11 -14.86
N LEU A 2 29.47 8.11 -16.18
CA LEU A 2 28.15 7.81 -16.75
C LEU A 2 27.52 6.47 -16.31
N LYS A 3 28.33 5.40 -16.18
CA LYS A 3 27.89 4.08 -15.69
C LYS A 3 27.44 4.08 -14.22
N LEU A 4 28.04 4.95 -13.40
CA LEU A 4 27.68 5.08 -11.98
C LEU A 4 26.35 5.82 -11.82
N THR A 5 26.08 6.81 -12.68
CA THR A 5 24.82 7.57 -12.69
C THR A 5 23.64 6.74 -13.21
N LEU A 6 23.86 5.90 -14.22
CA LEU A 6 22.82 4.99 -14.71
C LEU A 6 22.48 3.91 -13.67
N PHE A 7 23.51 3.36 -13.01
CA PHE A 7 23.32 2.43 -11.90
C PHE A 7 22.61 3.09 -10.70
N TYR A 8 22.97 4.34 -10.36
CA TYR A 8 22.31 5.15 -9.33
C TYR A 8 20.80 5.30 -9.60
N ILE A 9 20.42 5.53 -10.85
CA ILE A 9 19.02 5.68 -11.27
C ILE A 9 18.28 4.35 -11.22
N VAL A 10 18.86 3.29 -11.77
CA VAL A 10 18.26 1.95 -11.75
C VAL A 10 18.04 1.48 -10.31
N VAL A 11 18.99 1.73 -9.41
CA VAL A 11 18.86 1.33 -8.00
C VAL A 11 17.83 2.20 -7.28
N ARG A 12 17.79 3.53 -7.44
CA ARG A 12 16.74 4.38 -6.83
C ARG A 12 15.33 4.05 -7.35
N VAL A 13 15.18 3.77 -8.65
CA VAL A 13 13.90 3.36 -9.25
C VAL A 13 13.53 1.95 -8.79
N ALA A 14 14.47 1.01 -8.75
CA ALA A 14 14.24 -0.32 -8.16
C ALA A 14 13.91 -0.23 -6.67
N ILE A 15 14.46 0.73 -5.93
CA ILE A 15 14.19 0.94 -4.50
C ILE A 15 12.83 1.61 -4.25
N ALA A 16 12.45 2.58 -5.08
CA ALA A 16 11.10 3.12 -5.11
C ALA A 16 10.12 1.98 -5.40
N CYS A 17 10.46 1.12 -6.35
CA CYS A 17 9.76 -0.13 -6.59
C CYS A 17 9.93 -1.16 -5.45
N ASN A 18 10.97 -1.15 -4.61
CA ASN A 18 11.17 -2.10 -3.49
C ASN A 18 10.35 -1.73 -2.25
N ALA A 19 10.06 -0.44 -2.03
CA ALA A 19 8.98 -0.03 -1.14
C ALA A 19 7.61 -0.58 -1.62
N LEU A 20 7.58 -1.20 -2.81
CA LEU A 20 6.45 -1.56 -3.63
C LEU A 20 6.62 -2.90 -4.36
N GLN A 21 7.48 -3.84 -3.95
CA GLN A 21 7.68 -5.08 -4.73
C GLN A 21 7.48 -6.35 -3.91
N VAL A 22 6.37 -7.00 -4.23
CA VAL A 22 6.38 -8.39 -4.65
C VAL A 22 6.43 -8.41 -6.20
N VAL A 23 7.42 -9.12 -6.76
CA VAL A 23 7.61 -9.62 -8.16
C VAL A 23 8.59 -8.90 -9.11
N SER A 24 9.54 -9.74 -9.56
CA SER A 24 10.52 -9.62 -10.65
C SER A 24 9.95 -9.26 -12.03
N PHE A 25 10.66 -8.43 -12.79
CA PHE A 25 10.33 -8.11 -14.18
C PHE A 25 10.87 -9.16 -15.17
N GLN A 26 9.99 -9.71 -16.00
CA GLN A 26 10.31 -9.95 -17.42
C GLN A 26 9.43 -9.01 -18.25
N LEU A 27 10.06 -8.14 -19.04
CA LEU A 27 9.38 -7.25 -19.97
C LEU A 27 8.99 -8.06 -21.21
N ASN A 28 7.69 -8.21 -21.44
CA ASN A 28 7.17 -8.54 -22.76
C ASN A 28 6.64 -7.23 -23.38
N ASN A 29 7.26 -6.80 -24.47
CA ASN A 29 6.89 -5.60 -25.22
C ASN A 29 5.55 -5.85 -25.90
N ASN A 30 4.53 -5.06 -25.55
CA ASN A 30 3.40 -4.81 -26.43
C ASN A 30 3.12 -3.30 -26.45
N ASP A 31 2.98 -2.78 -27.65
CA ASP A 31 2.72 -1.38 -27.98
C ASP A 31 1.42 -0.86 -27.37
N PHE A 32 1.48 0.35 -26.82
CA PHE A 32 0.30 1.09 -26.35
C PHE A 32 0.13 2.36 -27.18
N HIS A 33 -0.98 2.45 -27.91
CA HIS A 33 -1.46 3.70 -28.50
C HIS A 33 -2.44 4.40 -27.55
N LEU A 34 -2.12 5.64 -27.20
CA LEU A 34 -2.92 6.52 -26.34
C LEU A 34 -3.93 7.32 -27.18
N LYS A 35 -5.24 7.16 -26.90
CA LYS A 35 -6.27 8.17 -27.18
C LYS A 35 -7.25 8.28 -25.99
N SER A 36 -7.34 9.50 -25.43
CA SER A 36 -8.34 10.05 -24.47
C SER A 36 -8.19 9.78 -22.95
N ASN A 37 -8.67 10.76 -22.16
CA ASN A 37 -8.35 11.08 -20.75
C ASN A 37 -9.13 10.30 -19.66
N LYS A 38 -9.31 8.99 -19.80
CA LYS A 38 -9.77 8.14 -18.69
C LYS A 38 -9.35 6.70 -18.94
N LEU A 39 -8.32 6.23 -18.24
CA LEU A 39 -7.90 4.83 -18.31
C LEU A 39 -8.60 4.06 -17.19
N ILE A 40 -9.73 3.42 -17.51
CA ILE A 40 -10.33 2.40 -16.65
C ILE A 40 -9.74 1.06 -17.09
N LEU A 41 -8.82 0.52 -16.29
CA LEU A 41 -8.27 -0.82 -16.52
C LEU A 41 -9.25 -1.85 -15.95
N LEU A 42 -10.21 -2.30 -16.78
CA LEU A 42 -11.04 -3.47 -16.48
C LEU A 42 -10.30 -4.72 -16.96
N ARG A 43 -9.63 -5.43 -16.06
CA ARG A 43 -9.04 -6.74 -16.38
C ARG A 43 -10.11 -7.82 -16.16
N ARG A 44 -10.70 -8.34 -17.23
CA ARG A 44 -11.51 -9.57 -17.18
C ARG A 44 -10.59 -10.76 -16.90
N ARG A 45 -10.48 -11.18 -15.63
CA ARG A 45 -10.14 -12.58 -15.30
C ARG A 45 -11.40 -13.43 -15.51
N PRO A 46 -11.28 -14.77 -15.73
CA PRO A 46 -12.44 -15.64 -15.61
C PRO A 46 -13.09 -15.42 -14.24
N ALA A 47 -14.42 -15.40 -14.23
CA ALA A 47 -15.35 -14.98 -13.17
C ALA A 47 -14.77 -14.85 -11.73
N ASP A 48 -14.95 -13.63 -11.16
CA ASP A 48 -15.27 -13.37 -9.74
C ASP A 48 -14.43 -12.35 -8.93
N LEU A 49 -13.47 -11.62 -9.52
CA LEU A 49 -12.91 -10.42 -8.85
C LEU A 49 -12.88 -9.17 -9.75
N LEU A 50 -13.60 -8.12 -9.34
CA LEU A 50 -13.62 -6.80 -9.98
C LEU A 50 -12.60 -5.87 -9.31
N THR A 51 -11.40 -5.76 -9.89
CA THR A 51 -10.44 -4.71 -9.52
C THR A 51 -10.76 -3.43 -10.32
N THR A 52 -10.92 -2.30 -9.64
CA THR A 52 -10.94 -0.98 -10.28
C THR A 52 -9.76 -0.14 -9.80
N ALA A 53 -8.99 0.41 -10.75
CA ALA A 53 -7.85 1.28 -10.48
C ALA A 53 -8.19 2.71 -10.89
N THR A 54 -8.03 3.67 -9.98
CA THR A 54 -8.20 5.10 -10.27
C THR A 54 -6.89 5.83 -10.00
N LEU A 55 -6.41 6.61 -10.98
CA LEU A 55 -5.21 7.43 -10.85
C LEU A 55 -5.60 8.88 -10.52
N CYS A 56 -5.02 9.46 -9.48
CA CYS A 56 -5.16 10.87 -9.14
C CYS A 56 -3.76 11.51 -9.17
N ALA A 57 -3.63 12.67 -9.81
CA ALA A 57 -2.39 13.44 -9.82
C ALA A 57 -2.65 14.75 -9.05
N THR A 58 -1.86 15.04 -8.02
CA THR A 58 -1.97 16.26 -7.22
C THR A 58 -0.60 16.92 -7.12
N THR A 59 -0.54 18.19 -7.51
CA THR A 59 0.71 18.97 -7.50
C THR A 59 0.72 19.90 -6.29
N GLU A 60 1.51 19.57 -5.26
CA GLU A 60 1.78 20.48 -4.14
C GLU A 60 3.07 21.27 -4.44
N VAL A 61 2.97 22.61 -4.42
CA VAL A 61 4.12 23.52 -4.58
C VAL A 61 4.39 24.17 -3.23
N SER A 62 5.48 23.76 -2.56
CA SER A 62 5.96 24.40 -1.33
C SER A 62 7.11 25.35 -1.68
N ALA A 63 6.94 26.65 -1.43
CA ALA A 63 7.95 27.68 -1.66
C ALA A 63 8.56 28.13 -0.33
N SER A 64 9.85 27.85 -0.11
CA SER A 64 10.66 28.47 0.95
C SER A 64 12.01 28.89 0.39
N GLU A 65 12.29 30.19 0.40
CA GLU A 65 13.53 30.78 -0.11
C GLU A 65 14.65 30.68 0.94
N THR A 66 15.53 29.71 0.76
CA THR A 66 16.92 29.74 1.21
C THR A 66 17.75 29.24 0.03
N GLU A 67 19.05 29.51 -0.05
CA GLU A 67 19.97 29.04 -1.11
C GLU A 67 20.13 27.50 -1.08
N GLN A 68 19.02 26.81 -1.28
CA GLN A 68 18.86 25.37 -1.19
C GLN A 68 19.21 24.79 -2.55
N LYS A 69 20.08 23.77 -2.54
CA LYS A 69 20.22 22.84 -3.66
C LYS A 69 18.83 22.57 -4.20
N GLU A 70 18.60 22.93 -5.46
CA GLU A 70 17.27 22.84 -6.02
C GLU A 70 16.82 21.37 -6.00
N GLU A 71 15.93 21.05 -5.08
CA GLU A 71 15.33 19.73 -4.92
C GLU A 71 13.95 19.71 -5.58
N THR A 72 13.60 18.56 -6.15
CA THR A 72 12.27 18.30 -6.68
C THR A 72 11.78 16.97 -6.14
N THR A 73 10.55 16.95 -5.64
CA THR A 73 9.88 15.73 -5.18
C THR A 73 9.03 15.16 -6.30
N LEU A 74 9.22 13.87 -6.58
CA LEU A 74 8.31 13.02 -7.34
C LEU A 74 7.32 12.37 -6.38
N THR A 75 6.03 12.47 -6.66
CA THR A 75 4.96 11.91 -5.84
C THR A 75 4.30 10.77 -6.61
N LEU A 76 4.61 9.54 -6.23
CA LEU A 76 4.04 8.34 -6.82
C LEU A 76 2.79 7.96 -6.04
N GLN A 77 1.62 7.93 -6.68
CA GLN A 77 0.35 7.63 -5.99
C GLN A 77 -0.42 6.51 -6.68
N GLY A 78 -1.08 5.68 -5.90
CA GLY A 78 -1.97 4.64 -6.38
C GLY A 78 -3.20 4.48 -5.48
N VAL A 79 -4.36 4.31 -6.12
CA VAL A 79 -5.60 3.88 -5.45
C VAL A 79 -6.05 2.59 -6.12
N THR A 80 -6.38 1.60 -5.32
CA THR A 80 -6.91 0.33 -5.79
C THR A 80 -8.04 -0.15 -4.89
N THR A 81 -8.93 -0.94 -5.46
CA THR A 81 -10.00 -1.64 -4.74
C THR A 81 -9.93 -3.12 -5.06
N ALA A 82 -10.11 -3.97 -4.06
CA ALA A 82 -10.34 -5.40 -4.25
C ALA A 82 -11.59 -5.82 -3.48
N SER A 83 -12.23 -6.89 -3.94
CA SER A 83 -13.45 -7.42 -3.36
C SER A 83 -13.38 -8.94 -3.30
N SER A 84 -13.94 -9.56 -2.26
CA SER A 84 -14.10 -11.01 -2.21
C SER A 84 -15.17 -11.49 -3.21
N ASN A 85 -15.31 -12.81 -3.34
CA ASN A 85 -16.53 -13.38 -3.90
C ASN A 85 -17.72 -13.11 -2.96
N PRO A 86 -18.95 -13.17 -3.46
CA PRO A 86 -20.15 -13.14 -2.63
C PRO A 86 -20.14 -14.29 -1.61
N VAL A 87 -20.44 -13.98 -0.34
CA VAL A 87 -20.61 -14.97 0.74
C VAL A 87 -21.96 -14.78 1.43
N PRO A 88 -22.56 -15.84 2.00
CA PRO A 88 -23.81 -15.70 2.74
C PRO A 88 -23.67 -14.73 3.91
N LYS A 89 -24.64 -13.84 4.09
CA LYS A 89 -24.72 -12.92 5.23
C LYS A 89 -25.16 -13.70 6.47
N VAL A 90 -24.39 -13.59 7.56
CA VAL A 90 -24.79 -14.02 8.91
C VAL A 90 -25.38 -12.85 9.71
N SER A 91 -25.72 -13.03 10.98
CA SER A 91 -26.20 -11.91 11.79
C SER A 91 -25.13 -10.80 11.91
N ASP A 92 -25.56 -9.55 12.11
CA ASP A 92 -24.61 -8.43 12.23
C ASP A 92 -23.68 -8.59 13.45
N ASP A 93 -24.16 -9.23 14.52
CA ASP A 93 -23.35 -9.57 15.70
C ASP A 93 -22.25 -10.58 15.38
N GLU A 94 -22.58 -11.64 14.62
CA GLU A 94 -21.60 -12.64 14.15
C GLU A 94 -20.58 -12.03 13.18
N LEU A 95 -21.01 -11.10 12.32
CA LEU A 95 -20.12 -10.33 11.44
C LEU A 95 -19.19 -9.44 12.25
N SER A 96 -19.70 -8.68 13.22
CA SER A 96 -18.87 -7.84 14.09
C SER A 96 -17.86 -8.69 14.88
N GLU A 97 -18.28 -9.84 15.42
CA GLU A 97 -17.39 -10.78 16.10
C GLU A 97 -16.31 -11.35 15.16
N PHE A 98 -16.68 -11.71 13.92
CA PHE A 98 -15.73 -12.14 12.91
C PHE A 98 -14.70 -11.05 12.62
N PHE A 99 -15.13 -9.80 12.42
CA PHE A 99 -14.20 -8.69 12.25
C PHE A 99 -13.30 -8.56 13.47
N ARG A 100 -13.83 -8.49 14.70
CA ARG A 100 -13.07 -8.32 15.95
C ARG A 100 -12.02 -9.42 16.21
N THR A 101 -12.13 -10.58 15.59
CA THR A 101 -11.20 -11.69 15.79
C THR A 101 -9.82 -11.38 15.17
N LEU A 102 -8.80 -11.24 16.03
CA LEU A 102 -7.45 -10.78 15.64
C LEU A 102 -6.80 -11.66 14.58
N SER A 103 -7.00 -12.98 14.61
CA SER A 103 -6.42 -13.89 13.62
C SER A 103 -6.96 -13.64 12.21
N TYR A 104 -8.23 -13.25 12.06
CA TYR A 104 -8.82 -12.93 10.76
C TYR A 104 -8.41 -11.54 10.29
N ARG A 105 -8.38 -10.55 11.19
CA ARG A 105 -7.81 -9.22 10.92
C ARG A 105 -6.39 -9.33 10.36
N ASN A 106 -5.55 -10.17 10.95
CA ASN A 106 -4.16 -10.29 10.54
C ASN A 106 -4.01 -10.81 9.09
N LEU A 107 -4.97 -11.59 8.56
CA LEU A 107 -4.97 -12.04 7.17
C LEU A 107 -4.98 -10.86 6.19
N LEU A 108 -5.67 -9.76 6.55
CA LEU A 108 -5.86 -8.58 5.70
C LEU A 108 -4.54 -7.84 5.41
N ILE A 109 -3.63 -7.81 6.37
CA ILE A 109 -2.39 -7.01 6.31
C ILE A 109 -1.15 -7.87 6.03
N THR A 110 -1.20 -9.18 6.29
CA THR A 110 -0.07 -10.09 6.12
C THR A 110 -0.01 -10.75 4.74
N GLY A 111 -0.85 -10.32 3.79
CA GLY A 111 -0.97 -10.97 2.49
C GLY A 111 -1.56 -12.38 2.63
N GLY A 112 -2.62 -12.52 3.42
CA GLY A 112 -3.27 -13.82 3.67
C GLY A 112 -2.51 -14.75 4.61
N GLY A 113 -1.71 -14.21 5.54
CA GLY A 113 -0.97 -14.99 6.54
C GLY A 113 0.45 -15.39 6.15
N GLU A 114 0.95 -14.95 4.99
CA GLU A 114 2.30 -15.29 4.52
C GLU A 114 3.42 -14.52 5.24
N ARG A 115 3.08 -13.35 5.80
CA ARG A 115 4.07 -12.44 6.39
C ARG A 115 4.09 -12.57 7.91
N PRO A 116 5.29 -12.65 8.52
CA PRO A 116 5.42 -12.52 9.96
C PRO A 116 4.81 -11.19 10.42
N CYS A 117 3.99 -11.25 11.45
CA CYS A 117 3.49 -10.06 12.14
C CYS A 117 3.60 -10.22 13.65
N SER A 118 3.79 -9.10 14.33
CA SER A 118 3.83 -9.04 15.79
C SER A 118 3.16 -7.75 16.26
N GLU A 119 2.49 -7.79 17.40
CA GLU A 119 1.87 -6.60 17.99
C GLU A 119 2.92 -5.79 18.76
N ILE A 120 2.85 -4.47 18.59
CA ILE A 120 3.74 -3.50 19.24
C ILE A 120 2.91 -2.74 20.28
N GLU A 121 3.50 -2.54 21.46
CA GLU A 121 2.91 -1.70 22.50
C GLU A 121 2.80 -0.24 22.03
N VAL A 122 1.62 0.36 22.24
CA VAL A 122 1.35 1.74 21.88
C VAL A 122 2.05 2.67 22.87
N THR A 123 3.06 3.40 22.41
CA THR A 123 3.68 4.49 23.20
C THR A 123 3.00 5.83 22.88
N PRO A 124 3.05 6.82 23.79
CA PRO A 124 2.47 8.14 23.53
C PRO A 124 2.99 8.79 22.24
N ASP A 125 4.28 8.69 21.97
CA ASP A 125 4.90 9.26 20.76
C ASP A 125 4.35 8.62 19.47
N ILE A 126 4.18 7.29 19.47
CA ILE A 126 3.60 6.56 18.33
C ILE A 126 2.13 6.94 18.14
N LEU A 127 1.37 7.05 19.23
CA LEU A 127 -0.04 7.42 19.18
C LEU A 127 -0.23 8.84 18.61
N ASP A 128 0.61 9.78 19.02
CA ASP A 128 0.57 11.16 18.53
C ASP A 128 0.94 11.24 17.04
N ASP A 129 1.95 10.49 16.59
CA ASP A 129 2.26 10.38 15.16
C ASP A 129 1.11 9.73 14.38
N TRP A 130 0.49 8.69 14.92
CA TRP A 130 -0.65 8.03 14.29
C TRP A 130 -1.85 8.98 14.15
N LYS A 131 -2.23 9.71 15.21
CA LYS A 131 -3.27 10.75 15.14
C LYS A 131 -2.97 11.81 14.07
N ARG A 132 -1.72 12.28 14.00
CA ARG A 132 -1.26 13.24 12.98
C ARG A 132 -1.46 12.68 11.57
N LYS A 133 -1.08 11.43 11.34
CA LYS A 133 -1.26 10.76 10.04
C LYS A 133 -2.73 10.55 9.70
N CYS A 134 -3.57 10.18 10.68
CA CYS A 134 -5.01 10.06 10.46
C CYS A 134 -5.63 11.38 9.99
N ARG A 135 -5.28 12.52 10.61
CA ARG A 135 -5.74 13.85 10.18
C ARG A 135 -5.35 14.17 8.73
N ILE A 136 -4.12 13.85 8.34
CA ILE A 136 -3.63 14.06 6.96
C ILE A 136 -4.36 13.18 5.95
N LEU A 137 -4.69 11.94 6.35
CA LEU A 137 -5.31 10.93 5.49
C LEU A 137 -6.85 10.98 5.51
N GLY A 138 -7.45 11.76 6.41
CA GLY A 138 -8.89 11.77 6.65
C GLY A 138 -9.41 10.47 7.30
N ALA A 139 -8.56 9.76 8.03
CA ALA A 139 -8.93 8.55 8.79
C ALA A 139 -9.41 8.90 10.20
N ILE A 140 -10.08 7.96 10.86
CA ILE A 140 -10.52 8.12 12.25
C ILE A 140 -9.31 8.11 13.19
N GLU A 141 -9.30 9.02 14.18
CA GLU A 141 -8.22 9.09 15.15
C GLU A 141 -8.21 7.86 16.07
N PRO A 142 -7.03 7.27 16.33
CA PRO A 142 -6.86 6.16 17.25
C PRO A 142 -6.91 6.59 18.72
N ASN A 143 -7.11 5.61 19.60
CA ASN A 143 -6.95 5.68 21.04
C ASN A 143 -5.93 4.63 21.52
N GLU A 144 -5.66 4.61 22.83
CA GLU A 144 -4.64 3.75 23.45
C GLU A 144 -4.96 2.24 23.40
N ASN A 145 -6.22 1.88 23.13
CA ASN A 145 -6.66 0.48 23.03
C ASN A 145 -6.58 -0.06 21.60
N ASP A 146 -6.24 0.78 20.61
CA ASP A 146 -6.13 0.36 19.22
C ASP A 146 -4.78 -0.32 18.95
N SER A 147 -4.78 -1.38 18.14
CA SER A 147 -3.59 -2.20 17.91
C SER A 147 -2.62 -1.55 16.91
N ILE A 148 -1.33 -1.77 17.12
CA ILE A 148 -0.28 -1.48 16.15
C ILE A 148 0.48 -2.77 15.85
N LEU A 149 0.61 -3.11 14.56
CA LEU A 149 1.31 -4.31 14.14
C LEU A 149 2.61 -3.98 13.39
N SER A 150 3.68 -4.69 13.73
CA SER A 150 4.90 -4.82 12.94
C SER A 150 4.71 -5.89 11.89
N ILE A 151 4.99 -5.59 10.62
CA ILE A 151 4.91 -6.55 9.52
C ILE A 151 6.24 -6.58 8.79
N VAL A 152 6.81 -7.76 8.65
CA VAL A 152 8.05 -7.96 7.91
C VAL A 152 7.71 -8.40 6.49
N SER A 153 8.13 -7.60 5.50
CA SER A 153 8.00 -7.98 4.10
C SER A 153 8.96 -9.13 3.78
N PRO A 154 8.62 -10.01 2.81
CA PRO A 154 9.50 -11.11 2.41
C PRO A 154 10.85 -10.63 1.85
N GLY A 155 10.96 -9.32 1.57
CA GLY A 155 12.13 -8.69 1.01
C GLY A 155 12.36 -9.06 -0.46
N ILE A 156 13.38 -8.43 -1.02
CA ILE A 156 13.76 -8.58 -2.43
C ILE A 156 15.24 -8.96 -2.47
N GLN A 157 15.51 -10.03 -3.21
CA GLN A 157 16.84 -10.58 -3.35
C GLN A 157 17.43 -10.17 -4.71
N PHE A 158 18.50 -9.38 -4.65
CA PHE A 158 19.41 -9.12 -5.76
C PHE A 158 20.69 -9.96 -5.57
N PRO A 159 21.50 -10.15 -6.63
CA PRO A 159 22.83 -10.74 -6.49
C PRO A 159 23.69 -9.99 -5.46
N GLY A 160 23.97 -10.62 -4.32
CA GLY A 160 24.77 -10.04 -3.24
C GLY A 160 24.05 -9.02 -2.34
N LEU A 161 22.74 -8.78 -2.50
CA LEU A 161 21.98 -7.82 -1.68
C LEU A 161 20.56 -8.33 -1.44
N LYS A 162 20.13 -8.39 -0.19
CA LYS A 162 18.74 -8.61 0.23
C LYS A 162 18.23 -7.33 0.88
N VAL A 163 17.03 -6.90 0.52
CA VAL A 163 16.37 -5.73 1.11
C VAL A 163 15.04 -6.17 1.69
N GLU A 164 14.87 -6.05 2.99
CA GLU A 164 13.63 -6.33 3.71
C GLU A 164 13.01 -5.01 4.19
N SER A 165 11.69 -4.99 4.36
CA SER A 165 10.97 -3.84 4.88
C SER A 165 10.22 -4.25 6.14
N VAL A 166 10.30 -3.44 7.19
CA VAL A 166 9.52 -3.60 8.42
C VAL A 166 8.55 -2.42 8.49
N GLY A 167 7.28 -2.71 8.26
CA GLY A 167 6.21 -1.72 8.32
C GLY A 167 5.52 -1.74 9.68
N MET A 168 5.30 -0.58 10.29
CA MET A 168 4.40 -0.44 11.44
C MET A 168 3.05 0.08 10.98
N VAL A 169 2.00 -0.69 11.23
CA VAL A 169 0.63 -0.38 10.78
C VAL A 169 -0.28 -0.22 11.99
N GLY A 170 -0.84 0.98 12.17
CA GLY A 170 -1.89 1.22 13.14
C GLY A 170 -3.24 0.75 12.59
N ILE A 171 -4.03 0.11 13.45
CA ILE A 171 -5.31 -0.51 13.07
C ILE A 171 -6.44 0.03 13.95
N LYS A 172 -7.39 0.72 13.31
CA LYS A 172 -8.63 1.17 13.95
C LYS A 172 -9.78 0.25 13.54
N PHE A 173 -10.42 -0.39 14.50
CA PHE A 173 -11.71 -1.04 14.29
C PHE A 173 -12.85 -0.05 14.61
N ILE A 174 -13.85 0.03 13.73
CA ILE A 174 -15.00 0.92 13.87
C ILE A 174 -16.27 0.08 13.75
N ASP A 175 -17.06 0.07 14.82
CA ASP A 175 -18.30 -0.72 14.93
C ASP A 175 -19.55 0.16 15.06
N GLU A 176 -19.39 1.45 15.36
CA GLU A 176 -20.48 2.36 15.72
C GLU A 176 -21.39 2.74 14.53
N GLN A 177 -20.97 2.46 13.29
CA GLN A 177 -21.58 3.02 12.08
C GLN A 177 -22.12 1.96 11.10
N GLN A 178 -22.33 0.70 11.52
CA GLN A 178 -22.84 -0.45 10.73
C GLN A 178 -22.88 -0.20 9.20
N PRO A 179 -21.96 -0.78 8.41
CA PRO A 179 -21.23 -2.03 8.68
C PRO A 179 -19.91 -1.85 9.48
N PRO A 180 -19.47 -2.89 10.23
CA PRO A 180 -18.13 -2.94 10.83
C PRO A 180 -17.05 -2.70 9.78
N ARG A 181 -16.07 -1.87 10.12
CA ARG A 181 -14.94 -1.56 9.23
C ARG A 181 -13.61 -1.50 9.95
N TYR A 182 -12.56 -1.78 9.19
CA TYR A 182 -11.18 -1.54 9.58
C TYR A 182 -10.60 -0.37 8.81
N GLU A 183 -9.79 0.44 9.49
CA GLU A 183 -8.88 1.41 8.88
C GLU A 183 -7.44 1.08 9.29
N PHE A 184 -6.58 0.87 8.29
CA PHE A 184 -5.17 0.56 8.44
C PHE A 184 -4.34 1.76 7.99
N VAL A 185 -3.49 2.28 8.86
CA VAL A 185 -2.63 3.44 8.58
C VAL A 185 -1.17 3.06 8.74
N LEU A 186 -0.36 3.35 7.72
CA LEU A 186 1.08 3.09 7.79
C LEU A 186 1.81 4.19 8.58
N LEU A 187 2.35 3.81 9.73
CA LEU A 187 3.03 4.70 10.67
C LEU A 187 4.51 4.86 10.31
N SER A 188 5.20 3.76 10.07
CA SER A 188 6.59 3.78 9.65
C SER A 188 6.86 2.64 8.67
N ASN A 189 7.93 2.81 7.90
CA ASN A 189 8.43 1.75 7.04
C ASN A 189 9.96 1.80 7.02
N ASP A 190 10.58 0.93 7.81
CA ASP A 190 12.01 0.78 7.86
C ASP A 190 12.50 -0.22 6.82
N GLN A 191 13.62 0.08 6.18
CA GLN A 191 14.26 -0.82 5.22
C GLN A 191 15.58 -1.31 5.78
N ASN A 192 15.73 -2.63 5.79
CA ASN A 192 16.93 -3.33 6.24
C ASN A 192 17.60 -3.99 5.04
N ALA A 193 18.87 -3.64 4.80
CA ALA A 193 19.67 -4.24 3.74
C ALA A 193 20.74 -5.16 4.33
N SER A 194 20.85 -6.37 3.79
CA SER A 194 21.87 -7.36 4.14
C SER A 194 22.54 -7.94 2.89
N GLY A 195 23.76 -8.47 3.01
CA GLY A 195 24.51 -9.04 1.88
C GLY A 195 25.97 -8.61 1.86
N VAL A 196 26.57 -8.58 0.66
CA VAL A 196 27.98 -8.18 0.51
C VAL A 196 28.15 -6.70 0.82
N ALA A 197 29.17 -6.37 1.61
CA ALA A 197 29.37 -5.03 2.15
C ALA A 197 29.34 -3.90 1.10
N PRO A 198 29.93 -4.04 -0.10
CA PRO A 198 29.85 -2.99 -1.13
C PRO A 198 28.42 -2.71 -1.60
N ALA A 199 27.59 -3.75 -1.75
CA ALA A 199 26.21 -3.60 -2.22
C ALA A 199 25.32 -2.97 -1.15
N VAL A 200 25.47 -3.39 0.12
CA VAL A 200 24.78 -2.80 1.26
C VAL A 200 25.19 -1.33 1.44
N TRP A 201 26.49 -1.02 1.31
CA TRP A 201 26.99 0.35 1.40
C TRP A 201 26.38 1.24 0.32
N ILE A 202 26.36 0.78 -0.94
CA ILE A 202 25.70 1.49 -2.04
C ILE A 202 24.23 1.70 -1.71
N PHE A 203 23.51 0.66 -1.32
CA PHE A 203 22.09 0.76 -0.99
C PHE A 203 21.84 1.81 0.09
N ASN A 204 22.53 1.73 1.24
CA ASN A 204 22.34 2.66 2.34
C ASN A 204 22.70 4.09 1.96
N LYS A 205 23.75 4.28 1.14
CA LYS A 205 24.14 5.59 0.62
C LYS A 205 23.06 6.15 -0.31
N LEU A 206 22.41 5.28 -1.09
CA LEU A 206 21.34 5.67 -2.00
C LEU A 206 20.04 5.91 -1.26
N THR A 207 19.66 5.12 -0.26
CA THR A 207 18.40 5.33 0.48
C THR A 207 18.48 6.46 1.50
N GLY A 208 19.68 6.91 1.84
CA GLY A 208 19.87 7.84 2.95
C GLY A 208 19.70 7.17 4.31
N ASN A 209 19.77 5.82 4.38
CA ASN A 209 19.66 5.08 5.64
C ASN A 209 20.77 5.49 6.64
N ASN A 210 21.91 5.95 6.13
CA ASN A 210 23.03 6.40 6.96
C ASN A 210 22.76 7.72 7.70
N ASP A 211 21.79 8.52 7.23
CA ASP A 211 21.52 9.87 7.74
C ASP A 211 20.37 9.88 8.78
N LYS A 212 19.88 8.69 9.18
CA LYS A 212 18.77 8.55 10.15
C LYS A 212 19.09 9.08 11.56
N ASN A 213 20.34 9.39 11.88
CA ASN A 213 20.74 9.94 13.18
C ASN A 213 20.37 11.42 13.37
N ASP A 214 20.04 12.15 12.30
CA ASP A 214 19.82 13.60 12.38
C ASP A 214 18.39 14.00 12.77
N GLY A 215 17.55 13.07 13.24
CA GLY A 215 16.20 13.34 13.75
C GLY A 215 15.22 13.92 12.72
N LYS A 216 15.58 13.94 11.43
CA LYS A 216 14.70 14.40 10.35
C LYS A 216 13.79 13.27 9.90
N ASP A 217 12.50 13.41 10.16
CA ASP A 217 11.43 12.45 9.84
C ASP A 217 11.29 12.17 8.33
N ASN A 218 12.07 11.22 7.83
CA ASN A 218 11.90 10.67 6.48
C ASN A 218 10.57 9.91 6.33
N ASN A 219 9.92 9.50 7.42
CA ASN A 219 8.61 8.85 7.42
C ASN A 219 7.46 9.75 6.94
N SER A 220 7.67 11.08 6.88
CA SER A 220 6.63 12.03 6.45
C SER A 220 6.21 11.89 4.98
N LYS A 221 7.06 11.28 4.13
CA LYS A 221 6.82 11.20 2.68
C LYS A 221 6.02 9.99 2.25
N LEU A 222 5.82 9.02 3.14
CA LEU A 222 5.04 7.82 2.87
C LEU A 222 3.69 7.93 3.56
N LYS A 223 2.62 7.87 2.76
CA LYS A 223 1.23 8.00 3.20
C LYS A 223 0.47 6.78 2.72
N SER A 224 -0.15 6.03 3.62
CA SER A 224 -0.99 4.90 3.25
C SER A 224 -2.19 4.77 4.16
N LEU A 225 -3.34 4.52 3.54
CA LEU A 225 -4.61 4.25 4.20
C LEU A 225 -5.29 3.10 3.45
N SER A 226 -5.66 2.06 4.17
CA SER A 226 -6.52 1.00 3.65
C SER A 226 -7.76 0.89 4.51
N THR A 227 -8.93 0.81 3.88
CA THR A 227 -10.21 0.58 4.55
C THR A 227 -10.75 -0.77 4.11
N VAL A 228 -11.23 -1.57 5.04
CA VAL A 228 -11.89 -2.86 4.77
C VAL A 228 -13.27 -2.84 5.41
N THR A 229 -14.29 -3.22 4.65
CA THR A 229 -15.69 -3.29 5.09
C THR A 229 -16.41 -4.39 4.30
N TYR A 230 -17.71 -4.57 4.48
CA TYR A 230 -18.55 -5.35 3.57
C TYR A 230 -19.66 -4.49 2.96
N GLN A 231 -20.21 -4.99 1.85
CA GLN A 231 -21.41 -4.45 1.22
C GLN A 231 -22.41 -5.57 0.99
N GLU A 232 -23.68 -5.31 1.28
CA GLU A 232 -24.77 -6.21 0.94
C GLU A 232 -25.04 -6.15 -0.55
N LEU A 233 -25.19 -7.32 -1.18
CA LEU A 233 -25.61 -7.41 -2.57
C LEU A 233 -27.12 -7.32 -2.65
N VAL A 234 -27.61 -6.16 -3.07
CA VAL A 234 -29.02 -5.98 -3.41
C VAL A 234 -29.27 -6.67 -4.75
N LEU A 235 -30.03 -7.76 -4.73
CA LEU A 235 -30.51 -8.41 -5.96
C LEU A 235 -31.32 -7.40 -6.77
N LYS A 236 -31.14 -7.40 -8.09
CA LYS A 236 -31.91 -6.51 -8.96
C LYS A 236 -33.37 -6.94 -8.95
N GLU A 237 -34.27 -5.96 -8.91
CA GLU A 237 -35.71 -6.20 -9.02
C GLU A 237 -36.01 -7.11 -10.23
N GLY A 238 -36.56 -8.31 -9.96
CA GLY A 238 -36.95 -9.29 -10.98
C GLY A 238 -36.12 -10.57 -11.05
N GLU A 239 -35.02 -10.70 -10.29
CA GLU A 239 -34.42 -12.01 -10.03
C GLU A 239 -35.20 -12.69 -8.89
N GLU A 240 -35.90 -13.79 -9.21
CA GLU A 240 -36.60 -14.59 -8.21
C GLU A 240 -35.59 -15.13 -7.20
N ASP A 241 -35.71 -14.64 -5.97
CA ASP A 241 -34.95 -15.07 -4.81
C ASP A 241 -35.32 -16.53 -4.49
N ASN A 242 -34.63 -17.46 -5.15
CA ASN A 242 -34.84 -18.90 -4.99
C ASN A 242 -34.39 -19.44 -3.62
N GLY A 243 -34.06 -18.56 -2.67
CA GLY A 243 -33.85 -18.96 -1.28
C GLY A 243 -33.03 -17.98 -0.46
N GLY A 244 -33.57 -16.79 -0.18
CA GLY A 244 -33.43 -15.99 1.04
C GLY A 244 -32.03 -15.58 1.53
N ASN A 245 -30.97 -15.96 0.82
CA ASN A 245 -29.61 -15.74 1.29
C ASN A 245 -29.15 -14.37 0.82
N ASN A 246 -29.40 -13.36 1.67
CA ASN A 246 -28.68 -12.09 1.59
C ASN A 246 -27.19 -12.42 1.49
N ASN A 247 -26.55 -12.02 0.40
CA ASN A 247 -25.11 -12.20 0.24
C ASN A 247 -24.40 -10.87 0.53
N ILE A 248 -23.20 -10.96 1.08
CA ILE A 248 -22.29 -9.83 1.25
C ILE A 248 -21.03 -10.04 0.42
N VAL A 249 -20.36 -8.94 0.14
CA VAL A 249 -19.02 -8.92 -0.45
C VAL A 249 -18.11 -8.11 0.46
N PHE A 250 -17.00 -8.70 0.90
CA PHE A 250 -15.94 -7.93 1.56
C PHE A 250 -15.25 -7.06 0.54
N GLN A 251 -15.04 -5.78 0.87
CA GLN A 251 -14.37 -4.83 0.01
C GLN A 251 -13.23 -4.16 0.76
N THR A 252 -12.09 -4.03 0.08
CA THR A 252 -10.99 -3.17 0.51
C THR A 252 -10.78 -2.03 -0.49
N LYS A 253 -10.55 -0.82 0.05
CA LYS A 253 -10.08 0.34 -0.70
C LYS A 253 -8.76 0.77 -0.10
N SER A 254 -7.71 0.81 -0.92
CA SER A 254 -6.36 1.13 -0.48
C SER A 254 -5.80 2.31 -1.25
N TYR A 255 -5.13 3.20 -0.52
CA TYR A 255 -4.39 4.34 -1.02
C TYR A 255 -2.94 4.25 -0.55
N LEU A 256 -2.01 4.54 -1.46
CA LEU A 256 -0.58 4.65 -1.16
C LEU A 256 -0.01 5.82 -1.95
N SER A 257 0.74 6.67 -1.26
CA SER A 257 1.49 7.78 -1.83
C SER A 257 2.91 7.81 -1.30
N ILE A 258 3.88 7.89 -2.20
CA ILE A 258 5.30 7.91 -1.91
C ILE A 258 5.90 9.18 -2.48
N GLY A 259 6.41 10.06 -1.62
CA GLY A 259 7.21 11.22 -2.00
C GLY A 259 8.70 10.86 -2.07
N ILE A 260 9.31 11.04 -3.23
CA ILE A 260 10.74 10.79 -3.45
C ILE A 260 11.40 12.09 -3.90
N THR A 261 12.29 12.62 -3.07
CA THR A 261 12.99 13.86 -3.37
C THR A 261 14.32 13.58 -4.07
N PHE A 262 14.54 14.28 -5.18
CA PHE A 262 15.76 14.22 -5.97
C PHE A 262 16.34 15.63 -6.14
N PRO A 263 17.68 15.77 -6.16
CA PRO A 263 18.30 16.92 -6.79
C PRO A 263 17.81 17.10 -8.23
N LYS A 264 17.46 18.34 -8.64
CA LYS A 264 16.91 18.64 -9.98
C LYS A 264 17.76 18.09 -11.14
N PHE A 265 19.08 18.05 -11.00
CA PHE A 265 19.96 17.55 -12.06
C PHE A 265 19.74 16.06 -12.35
N LEU A 266 19.33 15.24 -11.37
CA LEU A 266 19.05 13.82 -11.59
C LEU A 266 17.76 13.59 -12.36
N LEU A 267 16.76 14.47 -12.20
CA LEU A 267 15.52 14.37 -12.97
C LEU A 267 15.75 14.53 -14.46
N LYS A 268 16.74 15.33 -14.88
CA LYS A 268 17.11 15.49 -16.30
C LYS A 268 17.64 14.21 -16.95
N ILE A 269 18.03 13.22 -16.15
CA ILE A 269 18.58 11.94 -16.63
C ILE A 269 17.50 10.86 -16.68
N LEU A 270 16.35 11.07 -16.02
CA LEU A 270 15.26 10.11 -16.04
C LEU A 270 14.56 10.10 -17.41
N PRO A 271 14.11 8.93 -17.89
CA PRO A 271 13.42 8.82 -19.17
C PRO A 271 11.97 9.31 -19.05
N GLY A 272 11.77 10.62 -19.25
CA GLY A 272 10.46 11.27 -19.26
C GLY A 272 10.42 12.52 -18.38
N ASP A 273 9.36 13.30 -18.52
CA ASP A 273 9.06 14.38 -17.59
C ASP A 273 8.55 13.85 -16.24
N LYS A 274 8.49 14.75 -15.25
CA LYS A 274 8.01 14.46 -13.90
C LYS A 274 6.66 13.74 -13.91
N GLU A 275 5.68 14.27 -14.65
CA GLU A 275 4.32 13.75 -14.71
C GLU A 275 4.26 12.33 -15.27
N THR A 276 5.01 12.06 -16.35
CA THR A 276 5.10 10.74 -16.96
C THR A 276 5.70 9.71 -16.00
N ILE A 277 6.73 10.10 -15.25
CA ILE A 277 7.38 9.24 -14.26
C ILE A 277 6.43 8.96 -13.10
N GLU A 278 5.76 9.99 -12.57
CA GLU A 278 4.78 9.85 -11.48
C GLU A 278 3.62 8.94 -11.89
N LYS A 279 3.09 9.11 -13.11
CA LYS A 279 2.04 8.26 -13.68
C LYS A 279 2.48 6.80 -13.81
N ARG A 280 3.67 6.55 -14.36
CA ARG A 280 4.23 5.18 -14.50
C ARG A 280 4.52 4.54 -13.14
N GLY A 281 5.05 5.33 -12.21
CA GLY A 281 5.26 4.91 -10.83
C GLY A 281 3.95 4.54 -10.16
N GLY A 282 2.91 5.39 -10.27
CA GLY A 282 1.57 5.14 -9.75
C GLY A 282 0.91 3.88 -10.30
N ILE A 283 1.04 3.60 -11.60
CA ILE A 283 0.57 2.33 -12.18
C ILE A 283 1.29 1.14 -11.57
N SER A 284 2.59 1.27 -11.30
CA SER A 284 3.37 0.21 -10.67
C SER A 284 2.93 0.00 -9.22
N ILE A 285 2.64 1.08 -8.48
CA ILE A 285 2.03 1.03 -7.14
C ILE A 285 0.77 0.18 -7.14
N VAL A 286 -0.17 0.53 -8.02
CA VAL A 286 -1.48 -0.12 -8.10
C VAL A 286 -1.33 -1.61 -8.38
N LYS A 287 -0.45 -2.00 -9.30
CA LYS A 287 -0.23 -3.42 -9.64
C LYS A 287 0.27 -4.24 -8.45
N THR A 288 1.18 -3.67 -7.66
CA THR A 288 1.68 -4.34 -6.46
C THR A 288 0.58 -4.46 -5.41
N LEU A 289 -0.12 -3.37 -5.11
CA LEU A 289 -1.21 -3.38 -4.13
C LEU A 289 -2.30 -4.36 -4.54
N ASP A 290 -2.67 -4.43 -5.82
CA ASP A 290 -3.68 -5.35 -6.34
C ASP A 290 -3.33 -6.81 -6.02
N LYS A 291 -2.07 -7.23 -6.23
CA LYS A 291 -1.65 -8.59 -5.93
C LYS A 291 -1.86 -8.94 -4.45
N ASP A 292 -1.36 -8.08 -3.56
CA ASP A 292 -1.39 -8.30 -2.12
C ASP A 292 -2.82 -8.27 -1.58
N LEU A 293 -3.63 -7.32 -2.04
CA LEU A 293 -5.01 -7.17 -1.57
C LEU A 293 -5.90 -8.32 -2.03
N VAL A 294 -5.74 -8.81 -3.27
CA VAL A 294 -6.49 -9.97 -3.76
C VAL A 294 -6.21 -11.17 -2.87
N GLN A 295 -4.94 -11.45 -2.59
CA GLN A 295 -4.56 -12.57 -1.73
C GLN A 295 -5.10 -12.43 -0.30
N SER A 296 -5.03 -11.22 0.27
CA SER A 296 -5.62 -10.92 1.58
C SER A 296 -7.15 -11.10 1.60
N MET A 297 -7.87 -10.67 0.55
CA MET A 297 -9.31 -10.82 0.44
C MET A 297 -9.71 -12.30 0.30
N GLU A 298 -9.03 -13.06 -0.54
CA GLU A 298 -9.26 -14.50 -0.71
C GLU A 298 -9.07 -15.26 0.61
N ALA A 299 -8.01 -14.93 1.37
CA ALA A 299 -7.77 -15.55 2.67
C ALA A 299 -8.82 -15.16 3.72
N PHE A 300 -9.25 -13.91 3.73
CA PHE A 300 -10.28 -13.41 4.65
C PHE A 300 -11.65 -14.02 4.36
N GLU A 301 -12.03 -14.10 3.07
CA GLU A 301 -13.22 -14.81 2.59
C GLU A 301 -13.21 -16.28 3.02
N LYS A 302 -12.09 -16.99 2.76
CA LYS A 302 -11.95 -18.38 3.15
C LYS A 302 -12.06 -18.57 4.67
N ALA A 303 -11.51 -17.65 5.46
CA ALA A 303 -11.63 -17.70 6.91
C ALA A 303 -13.08 -17.51 7.37
N TYR A 304 -13.84 -16.66 6.69
CA TYR A 304 -15.27 -16.45 6.94
C TYR A 304 -16.08 -17.72 6.64
N LEU A 305 -15.92 -18.29 5.44
CA LEU A 305 -16.62 -19.52 5.01
C LEU A 305 -16.25 -20.78 5.82
N ASN A 306 -15.10 -20.77 6.50
CA ASN A 306 -14.75 -21.86 7.41
C ASN A 306 -15.37 -21.68 8.81
N LYS A 307 -15.72 -20.44 9.19
CA LYS A 307 -16.35 -20.15 10.49
C LYS A 307 -17.86 -20.42 10.44
N PHE A 308 -18.50 -20.13 9.31
CA PHE A 308 -19.96 -20.19 9.10
C PHE A 308 -20.31 -21.05 7.89
#